data_AF-A0A6G6Y2A5-F1
#
_entry.id   AF-A0A6G6Y2A5-F1
#
_cell.length_a   1.000
_cell.length_b   1.000
_cell.length_c   1.000
_cell.angle_alpha   90.00
_cell.angle_beta   90.00
_cell.angle_gamma   90.00
#
_symmetry.space_group_name_H-M   'P 1'
#
loop_
_entity.id
_entity.type
_entity.pdbx_description
1 polymer ?
#
loop_
_entity_poly.entity_id
_entity_poly.type
_entity_poly.pdbx_seq_one_letter_code
_entity_poly.pdbx_strand_id
1 'polypeptide(L)' 'MTIVANALAIGLFVLVAAGTHMVLQPRVYLGRGTAPLRTTQGVRRFGIALIALGTLAVLAISIAIIFATGNV' A
#
# COMPACT_ATOMS: atom_id res chain seq x y z
N MET A 1 23.78 -0.03 -4.92
CA MET A 1 22.80 -0.55 -3.93
C MET A 1 21.82 0.52 -3.43
N THR A 2 22.25 1.77 -3.19
CA THR A 2 21.39 2.87 -2.70
C THR A 2 20.23 3.26 -3.63
N ILE A 3 20.43 3.27 -4.95
CA ILE A 3 19.41 3.67 -5.92
C ILE A 3 18.21 2.71 -5.93
N VAL A 4 18.46 1.39 -5.85
CA VAL A 4 17.41 0.36 -5.84
C VAL A 4 16.60 0.42 -4.54
N ALA A 5 17.26 0.61 -3.40
CA ALA A 5 16.61 0.77 -2.11
C ALA A 5 15.74 2.04 -2.07
N ASN A 6 16.22 3.15 -2.62
CA ASN A 6 15.45 4.39 -2.73
C ASN A 6 14.22 4.23 -3.64
N ALA A 7 14.37 3.54 -4.79
CA ALA A 7 13.25 3.25 -5.69
C ALA A 7 12.17 2.39 -5.01
N LEU A 8 12.58 1.36 -4.25
CA LEU A 8 11.66 0.54 -3.46
C LEU A 8 10.94 1.35 -2.37
N ALA A 9 11.66 2.20 -1.64
CA ALA A 9 11.08 3.07 -0.62
C ALA A 9 10.06 4.06 -1.20
N ILE A 10 10.37 4.66 -2.35
CA ILE A 10 9.44 5.56 -3.06
C ILE A 10 8.20 4.79 -3.54
N GLY A 11 8.39 3.61 -4.13
CA GLY A 11 7.28 2.77 -4.57
C GLY A 11 6.33 2.37 -3.43
N LEU A 12 6.91 1.97 -2.28
CA LEU A 12 6.15 1.64 -1.07
C LEU A 12 5.41 2.85 -0.50
N PHE A 13 6.07 4.02 -0.47
CA PHE A 13 5.44 5.26 -0.03
C PHE A 13 4.24 5.63 -0.90
N VAL A 14 4.39 5.58 -2.23
CA VAL A 14 3.31 5.88 -3.19
C VAL A 14 2.15 4.90 -3.04
N LEU A 15 2.43 3.61 -2.83
CA LEU A 15 1.42 2.57 -2.61
C LEU A 15 0.59 2.85 -1.35
N VAL A 16 1.27 3.13 -0.23
CA VAL A 16 0.62 3.42 1.05
C VAL A 16 -0.15 4.74 0.99
N ALA A 17 0.40 5.77 0.35
CA ALA A 17 -0.27 7.04 0.14
C ALA A 17 -1.54 6.88 -0.71
N ALA A 18 -1.49 6.10 -1.79
CA ALA A 18 -2.64 5.80 -2.63
C ALA A 18 -3.72 5.03 -1.85
N GLY A 19 -3.34 3.99 -1.11
CA GLY A 19 -4.27 3.24 -0.25
C GLY A 19 -4.92 4.13 0.81
N THR A 20 -4.15 5.01 1.45
CA THR A 20 -4.64 5.97 2.45
C THR A 20 -5.63 6.97 1.84
N HIS A 21 -5.33 7.49 0.64
CA HIS A 21 -6.23 8.38 -0.07
C HIS A 21 -7.57 7.69 -0.45
N MET A 22 -7.52 6.43 -0.87
CA MET A 22 -8.72 5.61 -1.12
C MET A 22 -9.57 5.37 0.15
N VAL A 23 -8.94 5.20 1.31
CA VAL A 23 -9.66 5.01 2.59
C VAL A 23 -10.30 6.31 3.08
N LEU A 24 -9.57 7.43 3.00
CA LEU A 24 -10.03 8.73 3.49
C LEU A 24 -11.07 9.36 2.56
N GLN A 25 -10.89 9.24 1.24
CA GLN A 25 -11.75 9.86 0.23
C GLN A 25 -12.31 8.86 -0.80
N PRO A 26 -13.03 7.82 -0.37
CA PRO A 26 -13.54 6.77 -1.27
C PRO A 26 -14.48 7.32 -2.35
N ARG A 27 -15.16 8.44 -2.07
CA ARG A 27 -16.05 9.15 -3.01
C ARG A 27 -15.36 9.66 -4.28
N VAL A 28 -14.04 9.90 -4.26
CA VAL A 28 -13.26 10.34 -5.44
C VAL A 28 -13.11 9.20 -6.45
N TYR A 29 -13.19 7.97 -5.96
CA TYR A 29 -13.02 6.73 -6.73
C TYR A 29 -14.36 6.11 -7.15
N LEU A 30 -15.47 6.75 -6.81
CA LEU A 30 -16.83 6.30 -7.12
C LEU A 30 -17.46 7.23 -8.15
N GLY A 31 -18.07 6.65 -9.19
CA GLY A 31 -18.77 7.42 -10.22
C GLY A 31 -20.01 8.15 -9.66
N ARG A 32 -20.39 9.28 -10.29
CA ARG A 32 -21.65 9.95 -9.95
C ARG A 32 -22.83 8.97 -10.13
N GLY A 33 -23.62 8.75 -9.08
CA GLY A 33 -24.80 7.89 -9.08
C GLY A 33 -24.62 6.49 -8.47
N THR A 34 -23.42 6.10 -8.02
CA THR A 34 -23.23 4.81 -7.33
C THR A 34 -23.80 4.82 -5.91
N ALA A 35 -24.59 3.80 -5.55
CA ALA A 35 -25.21 3.67 -4.24
C ALA A 35 -24.16 3.78 -3.09
N PRO A 36 -24.33 4.71 -2.13
CA PRO A 36 -23.22 5.28 -1.34
C PRO A 36 -22.73 4.46 -0.14
N LEU A 37 -23.30 3.29 0.15
CA LEU A 37 -22.93 2.52 1.37
C LEU A 37 -22.06 1.29 1.04
N ARG A 38 -22.50 0.43 0.11
CA ARG A 38 -21.75 -0.80 -0.23
C ARG A 38 -20.50 -0.55 -1.05
N THR A 39 -20.56 0.35 -2.03
CA THR A 39 -19.44 0.63 -2.93
C THR A 39 -18.30 1.36 -2.21
N THR A 40 -18.65 2.30 -1.35
CA THR A 40 -17.74 3.06 -0.47
C THR A 40 -17.02 2.18 0.53
N GLN A 41 -17.70 1.16 1.07
CA GLN A 41 -17.07 0.15 1.92
C GLN A 41 -16.12 -0.74 1.12
N GLY A 42 -16.44 -1.06 -0.14
CA GLY A 42 -15.56 -1.78 -1.07
C GLY A 42 -14.26 -1.02 -1.36
N VAL A 43 -14.36 0.27 -1.72
CA VAL A 43 -13.18 1.13 -1.97
C VAL A 43 -12.31 1.25 -0.71
N ARG A 44 -12.93 1.41 0.46
CA ARG A 44 -12.19 1.43 1.74
C ARG A 44 -11.46 0.11 2.00
N ARG A 45 -12.12 -1.03 1.82
CA ARG A 45 -11.48 -2.36 1.99
C ARG A 45 -10.32 -2.55 1.02
N PHE A 46 -10.47 -2.09 -0.23
CA PHE A 46 -9.41 -2.12 -1.22
C PHE A 46 -8.22 -1.24 -0.82
N GLY A 47 -8.47 -0.01 -0.36
CA GLY A 47 -7.42 0.87 0.17
C GLY A 47 -6.71 0.29 1.39
N ILE A 48 -7.43 -0.35 2.31
CA ILE A 48 -6.84 -1.08 3.45
C ILE A 48 -5.98 -2.26 2.97
N ALA A 49 -6.42 -3.00 1.96
CA ALA A 49 -5.65 -4.11 1.39
C ALA A 49 -4.34 -3.63 0.76
N LEU A 50 -4.33 -2.48 0.07
CA LEU A 50 -3.10 -1.86 -0.46
C LEU A 50 -2.13 -1.47 0.66
N ILE A 51 -2.63 -0.87 1.74
CA ILE A 51 -1.81 -0.54 2.91
C ILE A 51 -1.22 -1.80 3.53
N ALA A 52 -2.04 -2.84 3.73
CA ALA A 52 -1.60 -4.12 4.29
C ALA A 52 -0.53 -4.79 3.42
N LEU A 53 -0.71 -4.78 2.10
CA LEU A 53 0.27 -5.33 1.16
C LEU A 53 1.58 -4.55 1.17
N GLY A 54 1.53 -3.21 1.26
CA GLY A 54 2.71 -2.37 1.45
C GLY A 54 3.46 -2.69 2.75
N THR A 55 2.74 -2.83 3.86
CA THR A 55 3.33 -3.21 5.15
C THR A 55 3.97 -4.60 5.10
N LEU A 56 3.31 -5.59 4.49
CA LEU A 56 3.86 -6.94 4.30
C LEU A 56 5.11 -6.93 3.43
N ALA A 57 5.15 -6.11 2.38
CA ALA A 57 6.34 -5.97 1.54
C ALA A 57 7.53 -5.38 2.32
N VAL A 58 7.30 -4.36 3.16
CA VAL A 58 8.34 -3.79 4.05
C VAL A 58 8.88 -4.87 5.00
N LEU A 59 8.00 -5.66 5.59
CA LEU A 59 8.37 -6.75 6.50
C LEU A 59 9.19 -7.82 5.77
N ALA A 60 8.74 -8.26 4.60
CA ALA A 60 9.44 -9.27 3.79
C ALA A 60 10.83 -8.79 3.35
N ILE A 61 10.97 -7.53 2.93
CA ILE A 61 12.26 -6.93 2.58
C ILE A 61 13.17 -6.88 3.81
N SER A 62 12.65 -6.46 4.97
CA SER A 62 13.42 -6.40 6.21
C SER A 62 13.95 -7.78 6.62
N ILE A 63 13.10 -8.81 6.55
CA ILE A 63 13.47 -10.20 6.81
C ILE A 63 14.53 -10.67 5.81
N ALA A 64 14.32 -10.43 4.51
CA ALA A 64 15.26 -10.83 3.47
C ALA A 64 16.65 -10.18 3.67
N ILE A 65 16.70 -8.91 4.09
CA ILE A 65 17.95 -8.24 4.44
C ILE A 65 18.62 -8.93 5.63
N ILE A 66 17.89 -9.20 6.71
CA ILE A 66 18.43 -9.86 7.92
C ILE A 66 19.04 -11.22 7.56
N PHE A 67 18.32 -12.06 6.82
CA PHE A 67 18.83 -13.36 6.38
C PHE A 67 20.01 -13.21 5.41
N ALA A 68 19.98 -12.25 4.50
CA ALA A 68 21.10 -12.01 3.59
C ALA A 68 22.36 -11.52 4.32
N THR A 69 22.22 -10.78 5.43
CA THR A 69 23.36 -10.32 6.25
C THR A 69 23.81 -11.32 7.30
N GLY A 70 22.91 -12.18 7.81
CA GLY A 70 23.25 -13.19 8.82
C GLY A 70 23.83 -14.50 8.26
N ASN A 71 23.83 -14.64 6.93
CA ASN A 71 24.46 -15.74 6.19
C ASN A 71 25.87 -15.36 5.66
N VAL A 72 26.45 -14.28 6.19
CA VAL A 72 27.82 -13.78 5.94
C VAL A 72 28.59 -13.82 7.25
#